data_AF-A0A2M8NRX9-F1
#
_entry.id   AF-A0A2M8NRX9-F1
#
_cell.length_a   1.000
_cell.length_b   1.000
_cell.length_c   1.000
_cell.angle_alpha   90.00
_cell.angle_beta   90.00
_cell.angle_gamma   90.00
#
_symmetry.space_group_name_H-M   'P 1'
#
loop_
_entity.id
_entity.type
_entity.pdbx_description
1 polymer ?
#
loop_
_entity_poly.entity_id
_entity_poly.type
_entity_poly.pdbx_seq_one_letter_code
_entity_poly.pdbx_strand_id
1 'polypeptide(L)'
;MNSEFDTPESYWLEPDFLLLDLVSYLANKLGAQIGITLMIKGAFLTGTLVGEREYLKAISHLFQNMITATLPNNLSAADKRSITESLDFNALAEDIYPENMDDDDDEEGAFDTPPIRYLHLKDPTIIQAGAALSLSENLLPIMRIRVSAVDGWMTGRLMTMVSANNEEDDQNDADDDGSGTIFTRPGRIQ
;
A
#
# COMPACT_ATOMS: atom_id res chain seq x y z
N MET A 1 -29.24 -8.45 25.08
CA MET A 1 -27.90 -8.93 25.48
C MET A 1 -27.86 -10.41 25.12
N ASN A 2 -27.43 -10.74 23.91
CA ASN A 2 -27.33 -12.13 23.44
C ASN A 2 -25.84 -12.51 23.45
N SER A 3 -25.42 -13.18 24.52
CA SER A 3 -24.09 -13.76 24.69
C SER A 3 -24.08 -15.21 24.17
N GLU A 4 -24.26 -15.38 22.85
CA GLU A 4 -24.53 -16.71 22.26
C GLU A 4 -23.52 -17.14 21.17
N PHE A 5 -22.27 -16.66 21.21
CA PHE A 5 -21.25 -17.06 20.21
C PHE A 5 -19.81 -17.26 20.73
N ASP A 6 -19.59 -17.51 22.02
CA ASP A 6 -18.28 -18.01 22.51
C ASP A 6 -18.34 -19.53 22.66
N THR A 7 -18.29 -20.25 21.55
CA THR A 7 -17.87 -21.66 21.59
C THR A 7 -16.33 -21.71 21.51
N PRO A 8 -15.63 -22.57 22.25
CA PRO A 8 -14.16 -22.71 22.17
C PRO A 8 -13.63 -23.07 20.77
N GLU A 9 -14.52 -23.43 19.86
CA GLU A 9 -14.25 -23.80 18.48
C GLU A 9 -14.11 -22.58 17.55
N SER A 10 -14.69 -21.42 17.89
CA SER A 10 -14.60 -20.18 17.10
C SER A 10 -13.31 -19.40 17.31
N TYR A 11 -12.55 -19.67 18.38
CA TYR A 11 -11.26 -19.01 18.63
C TYR A 11 -10.23 -19.26 17.50
N TRP A 12 -10.28 -20.42 16.84
CA TRP A 12 -9.40 -20.75 15.71
C TRP A 12 -9.80 -20.12 14.38
N LEU A 13 -10.97 -19.47 14.32
CA LEU A 13 -11.46 -18.78 13.13
C LEU A 13 -11.16 -17.28 13.16
N GLU A 14 -10.74 -16.77 14.32
CA GLU A 14 -10.38 -15.37 14.45
C GLU A 14 -9.02 -15.11 13.77
N PRO A 15 -8.94 -14.14 12.85
CA PRO A 15 -7.68 -13.74 12.26
C PRO A 15 -6.70 -13.26 13.34
N ASP A 16 -5.41 -13.49 13.12
CA ASP A 16 -4.34 -13.00 13.99
C ASP A 16 -4.45 -11.48 14.15
N PHE A 17 -4.68 -11.01 15.38
CA PHE A 17 -4.87 -9.59 15.69
C PHE A 17 -3.64 -8.74 15.36
N LEU A 18 -2.42 -9.28 15.51
CA LEU A 18 -1.20 -8.54 15.15
C LEU A 18 -1.09 -8.37 13.63
N LEU A 19 -1.52 -9.37 12.87
CA LEU A 19 -1.58 -9.27 11.42
C LEU A 19 -2.65 -8.25 11.00
N LEU A 20 -3.79 -8.22 11.67
CA LEU A 20 -4.82 -7.20 11.43
C LEU A 20 -4.28 -5.79 11.68
N ASP A 21 -3.63 -5.55 12.82
CA ASP A 21 -3.04 -4.26 13.16
C ASP A 21 -1.98 -3.84 12.14
N LEU A 22 -1.12 -4.78 11.73
CA LEU A 22 -0.11 -4.55 10.69
C LEU A 22 -0.75 -4.08 9.37
N VAL A 23 -1.79 -4.79 8.90
CA VAL A 23 -2.48 -4.45 7.65
C VAL A 23 -3.23 -3.13 7.78
N SER A 24 -3.89 -2.90 8.91
CA SER A 24 -4.67 -1.68 9.18
C SER A 24 -3.78 -0.45 9.22
N TYR A 25 -2.81 -0.43 10.11
CA TYR A 25 -2.01 0.77 10.35
C TYR A 25 -0.96 0.95 9.28
N LEU A 26 -0.15 -0.07 9.03
CA LEU A 26 1.01 0.14 8.18
C LEU A 26 0.63 0.12 6.71
N ALA A 27 -0.15 -0.85 6.26
CA ALA A 27 -0.46 -0.96 4.83
C ALA A 27 -1.57 0.01 4.40
N ASN A 28 -2.71 0.03 5.09
CA ASN A 28 -3.86 0.85 4.70
C ASN A 28 -3.69 2.32 5.13
N LYS A 29 -3.50 2.60 6.44
CA LYS A 29 -3.44 3.98 6.96
C LYS A 29 -2.16 4.72 6.52
N LEU A 30 -0.99 4.10 6.64
CA LEU A 30 0.30 4.73 6.29
C LEU A 30 0.73 4.51 4.84
N GLY A 31 0.05 3.65 4.07
CA GLY A 31 0.44 3.32 2.70
C GLY A 31 1.82 2.64 2.59
N ALA A 32 2.30 2.02 3.67
CA ALA A 32 3.62 1.38 3.69
C ALA A 32 3.63 0.11 2.83
N GLN A 33 4.78 -0.15 2.20
CA GLN A 33 5.02 -1.37 1.43
C GLN A 33 5.92 -2.30 2.23
N ILE A 34 5.39 -3.46 2.62
CA ILE A 34 6.07 -4.37 3.53
C ILE A 34 6.27 -5.70 2.84
N GLY A 35 7.52 -6.14 2.67
CA GLY A 35 7.76 -7.53 2.31
C GLY A 35 7.13 -8.44 3.38
N ILE A 36 6.31 -9.40 2.99
CA ILE A 36 5.65 -10.33 3.92
C ILE A 36 5.67 -11.73 3.32
N THR A 37 5.82 -12.73 4.18
CA THR A 37 5.61 -14.13 3.82
C THR A 37 4.50 -14.70 4.69
N LEU A 38 3.50 -15.29 4.06
CA LEU A 38 2.32 -15.89 4.67
C LEU A 38 2.41 -17.41 4.54
N MET A 39 1.99 -18.11 5.57
CA MET A 39 1.80 -19.56 5.58
C MET A 39 0.31 -19.83 5.45
N ILE A 40 -0.07 -20.54 4.39
CA ILE A 40 -1.48 -20.84 4.08
C ILE A 40 -1.57 -22.30 3.64
N LYS A 41 -2.21 -23.15 4.46
CA LYS A 41 -2.45 -24.58 4.20
C LYS A 41 -1.20 -25.33 3.74
N GLY A 42 -0.06 -25.06 4.38
CA GLY A 42 1.23 -25.68 4.05
C GLY A 42 1.94 -25.12 2.81
N ALA A 43 1.42 -24.04 2.20
CA ALA A 43 2.12 -23.27 1.20
C ALA A 43 2.74 -22.00 1.81
N PHE A 44 3.89 -21.58 1.28
CA PHE A 44 4.43 -20.26 1.57
C PHE A 44 4.05 -19.30 0.45
N LEU A 45 3.58 -18.12 0.82
CA LEU A 45 3.22 -17.07 -0.11
C LEU A 45 3.97 -15.80 0.26
N THR A 46 4.95 -15.42 -0.55
CA THR A 46 5.78 -14.24 -0.32
C THR A 46 5.39 -13.13 -1.28
N GLY A 47 5.43 -11.89 -0.85
CA GLY A 47 5.11 -10.74 -1.68
C GLY A 47 5.28 -9.43 -0.92
N THR A 48 4.84 -8.34 -1.52
CA THR A 48 4.81 -7.03 -0.88
C THR A 48 3.38 -6.74 -0.43
N LEU A 49 3.15 -6.64 0.87
CA LEU A 49 1.91 -6.12 1.44
C LEU A 49 1.72 -4.68 0.97
N VAL A 50 0.55 -4.40 0.42
CA VAL A 50 0.13 -3.07 -0.04
C VAL A 50 -1.23 -2.73 0.54
N GLY A 51 -1.50 -1.44 0.68
CA GLY A 51 -2.82 -0.96 1.09
C GLY A 51 -3.90 -1.21 0.04
N GLU A 52 -5.15 -1.17 0.46
CA GLU A 52 -6.32 -1.38 -0.41
C GLU A 52 -6.36 -0.43 -1.61
N ARG A 53 -6.05 0.85 -1.43
CA ARG A 53 -6.00 1.82 -2.54
C ARG A 53 -5.02 1.44 -3.63
N GLU A 54 -3.81 1.03 -3.24
CA GLU A 54 -2.82 0.57 -4.21
C GLU A 54 -3.30 -0.71 -4.89
N TYR A 55 -4.02 -1.57 -4.17
CA TYR A 55 -4.67 -2.73 -4.75
C TYR A 55 -5.73 -2.39 -5.79
N LEU A 56 -6.69 -1.53 -5.46
CA LEU A 56 -7.77 -1.13 -6.36
C LEU A 56 -7.23 -0.40 -7.59
N LYS A 57 -6.21 0.45 -7.41
CA LYS A 57 -5.51 1.11 -8.50
C LYS A 57 -4.86 0.12 -9.46
N ALA A 58 -4.17 -0.90 -8.93
CA ALA A 58 -3.57 -1.94 -9.75
C ALA A 58 -4.61 -2.76 -10.52
N ILE A 59 -5.74 -3.10 -9.88
CA ILE A 59 -6.86 -3.78 -10.54
C ILE A 59 -7.49 -2.89 -11.63
N SER A 60 -7.70 -1.60 -11.38
CA SER A 60 -8.21 -0.68 -12.40
C SER A 60 -7.31 -0.63 -13.63
N HIS A 61 -6.01 -0.41 -13.43
CA HIS A 61 -5.06 -0.38 -14.55
C HIS A 61 -5.05 -1.69 -15.33
N LEU A 62 -5.12 -2.83 -14.64
CA LEU A 62 -5.22 -4.14 -15.27
C LEU A 62 -6.44 -4.24 -16.19
N PHE A 63 -7.63 -3.94 -15.67
CA PHE A 63 -8.87 -4.02 -16.45
C PHE A 63 -8.88 -3.04 -17.61
N GLN A 64 -8.41 -1.81 -17.38
CA GLN A 64 -8.27 -0.78 -18.41
C GLN A 64 -7.32 -1.22 -19.53
N ASN A 65 -6.17 -1.82 -19.19
CA ASN A 65 -5.21 -2.32 -20.17
C ASN A 65 -5.78 -3.49 -20.99
N MET A 66 -6.44 -4.45 -20.33
CA MET A 66 -7.07 -5.59 -21.00
C MET A 66 -8.16 -5.13 -21.97
N ILE A 67 -9.04 -4.23 -21.52
CA ILE A 67 -10.12 -3.73 -22.35
C ILE A 67 -9.57 -2.90 -23.51
N THR A 68 -8.62 -2.01 -23.25
CA THR A 68 -7.97 -1.21 -24.32
C THR A 68 -7.31 -2.09 -25.39
N ALA A 69 -6.71 -3.22 -25.01
CA ALA A 69 -6.13 -4.18 -25.94
C ALA A 69 -7.18 -4.93 -26.79
N THR A 70 -8.40 -5.07 -26.29
CA THR A 70 -9.51 -5.76 -26.98
C THR A 70 -10.44 -4.82 -27.76
N LEU A 71 -10.42 -3.52 -27.44
CA LEU A 71 -11.32 -2.55 -28.04
C LEU A 71 -11.04 -2.37 -29.54
N PRO A 72 -12.08 -2.23 -30.37
CA PRO A 72 -11.91 -1.95 -31.79
C PRO A 72 -11.11 -0.66 -32.04
N ASN A 73 -10.18 -0.71 -32.99
CA ASN A 73 -9.35 0.46 -33.35
C ASN A 73 -10.16 1.62 -33.95
N ASN A 74 -11.38 1.36 -34.44
CA ASN A 74 -12.27 2.35 -35.04
C ASN A 74 -13.16 3.10 -34.02
N LEU A 75 -13.05 2.80 -32.73
CA LEU A 75 -13.78 3.54 -31.70
C LEU A 75 -13.20 4.95 -31.51
N SER A 76 -14.07 5.95 -31.30
CA SER A 76 -13.66 7.32 -31.00
C SER A 76 -12.86 7.37 -29.69
N ALA A 77 -11.90 8.29 -29.60
CA ALA A 77 -11.13 8.51 -28.37
C ALA A 77 -12.01 8.86 -27.17
N ALA A 78 -13.14 9.54 -27.39
CA ALA A 78 -14.11 9.88 -26.36
C ALA A 78 -14.79 8.62 -25.77
N ASP A 79 -15.16 7.67 -26.62
CA ASP A 79 -15.83 6.43 -26.19
C ASP A 79 -14.85 5.53 -25.42
N LYS A 80 -13.60 5.41 -25.90
CA LYS A 80 -12.54 4.68 -25.20
C LYS A 80 -12.29 5.26 -23.80
N ARG A 81 -12.30 6.59 -23.69
CA ARG A 81 -12.11 7.28 -22.41
C ARG A 81 -13.28 7.03 -21.46
N SER A 82 -14.52 7.15 -21.92
CA SER A 82 -15.70 6.89 -21.09
C SER A 82 -15.73 5.45 -20.56
N ILE A 83 -15.39 4.46 -21.39
CA ILE A 83 -15.27 3.06 -20.97
C ILE A 83 -14.18 2.90 -19.90
N THR A 84 -13.02 3.51 -20.12
CA THR A 84 -11.86 3.42 -19.19
C THR A 84 -12.17 4.07 -17.84
N GLU A 85 -12.82 5.22 -17.83
CA GLU A 85 -13.21 5.96 -16.61
C GLU A 85 -14.24 5.18 -15.78
N SER A 86 -15.15 4.43 -16.42
CA SER A 86 -16.11 3.57 -15.69
C SER A 86 -15.48 2.37 -14.98
N LEU A 87 -14.19 2.10 -15.22
CA LEU A 87 -13.41 1.01 -14.61
C LEU A 87 -12.43 1.52 -13.54
N ASP A 88 -12.57 2.78 -13.13
CA ASP A 88 -11.84 3.31 -11.99
C ASP A 88 -12.50 2.84 -10.69
N PHE A 89 -11.83 1.92 -10.00
CA PHE A 89 -12.27 1.31 -8.77
C PHE A 89 -11.70 2.02 -7.54
N ASN A 90 -10.89 3.07 -7.70
CA ASN A 90 -10.33 3.80 -6.57
C ASN A 90 -11.43 4.40 -5.67
N ALA A 91 -12.58 4.75 -6.25
CA ALA A 91 -13.74 5.23 -5.51
C ALA A 91 -14.41 4.16 -4.62
N LEU A 92 -14.02 2.89 -4.76
CA LEU A 92 -14.53 1.77 -3.95
C LEU A 92 -13.64 1.47 -2.73
N ALA A 93 -12.52 2.20 -2.55
CA ALA A 93 -11.64 1.98 -1.41
C ALA A 93 -12.37 2.25 -0.09
N GLU A 94 -12.32 1.30 0.84
CA GLU A 94 -12.97 1.40 2.16
C GLU A 94 -12.21 2.31 3.16
N ASP A 95 -11.25 3.13 2.69
CA ASP A 95 -10.35 3.97 3.50
C ASP A 95 -11.00 5.24 4.11
N ILE A 96 -12.28 5.19 4.47
CA ILE A 96 -12.91 6.26 5.27
C ILE A 96 -12.54 6.02 6.73
N TYR A 97 -11.32 6.40 7.10
CA TYR A 97 -10.97 6.57 8.50
C TYR A 97 -11.53 7.91 8.96
N PRO A 98 -12.25 7.99 10.09
CA PRO A 98 -12.66 9.26 10.65
C PRO A 98 -11.40 10.13 10.89
N GLU A 99 -11.37 11.33 10.30
CA GLU A 99 -10.22 12.26 10.36
C GLU A 99 -9.92 12.76 11.79
N ASN A 100 -10.81 12.50 12.76
CA ASN A 100 -10.76 13.02 14.13
C ASN A 100 -10.35 11.94 15.14
N MET A 101 -9.26 11.21 14.89
CA MET A 101 -8.52 10.59 16.00
C MET A 101 -7.48 11.60 16.47
N ASP A 102 -7.94 12.68 17.09
CA ASP A 102 -7.08 13.52 17.92
C ASP A 102 -6.60 12.65 19.10
N ASP A 103 -5.30 12.67 19.36
CA ASP A 103 -4.51 11.83 20.29
C ASP A 103 -4.87 11.98 21.79
N ASP A 104 -6.10 12.34 22.17
CA ASP A 104 -6.41 12.87 23.50
C ASP A 104 -7.49 12.13 24.32
N ASP A 105 -7.92 10.92 23.94
CA ASP A 105 -8.78 10.10 24.82
C ASP A 105 -8.13 8.77 25.20
N ASP A 106 -7.50 8.78 26.38
CA ASP A 106 -7.05 7.64 27.18
C ASP A 106 -8.25 6.76 27.66
N GLU A 107 -9.13 6.33 26.75
CA GLU A 107 -10.16 5.32 27.04
C GLU A 107 -9.86 4.00 26.33
N GLU A 108 -9.88 2.93 27.12
CA GLU A 108 -9.53 1.56 26.79
C GLU A 108 -10.16 1.07 25.45
N GLY A 109 -9.33 1.03 24.41
CA GLY A 109 -9.10 -0.20 23.64
C GLY A 109 -10.24 -0.72 22.76
N ALA A 110 -10.76 0.09 21.84
CA ALA A 110 -11.36 -0.43 20.61
C ALA A 110 -11.13 0.57 19.48
N PHE A 111 -10.04 0.39 18.75
CA PHE A 111 -9.82 1.07 17.49
C PHE A 111 -11.02 0.82 16.57
N ASP A 112 -11.82 1.85 16.30
CA ASP A 112 -12.96 1.81 15.35
C ASP A 112 -12.45 1.78 13.89
N THR A 113 -11.37 1.02 13.66
CA THR A 113 -10.91 0.68 12.32
C THR A 113 -11.87 -0.37 11.75
N PRO A 114 -12.43 -0.15 10.54
CA PRO A 114 -13.35 -1.09 9.95
C PRO A 114 -12.72 -2.49 9.90
N PRO A 115 -13.48 -3.56 10.18
CA PRO A 115 -12.92 -4.89 10.37
C PRO A 115 -12.26 -5.38 9.08
N ILE A 116 -10.92 -5.45 9.09
CA ILE A 116 -10.14 -5.86 7.94
C ILE A 116 -10.30 -7.36 7.71
N ARG A 117 -10.93 -7.71 6.59
CA ARG A 117 -11.17 -9.12 6.22
C ARG A 117 -10.15 -9.64 5.22
N TYR A 118 -9.49 -8.73 4.51
CA TYR A 118 -8.59 -9.05 3.42
C TYR A 118 -7.29 -8.27 3.55
N LEU A 119 -6.20 -8.92 3.17
CA LEU A 119 -4.92 -8.29 2.90
C LEU A 119 -4.61 -8.37 1.41
N HIS A 120 -3.78 -7.46 0.93
CA HIS A 120 -3.44 -7.35 -0.49
C HIS A 120 -1.93 -7.49 -0.68
N LEU A 121 -1.53 -8.41 -1.57
CA LEU A 121 -0.14 -8.64 -1.92
C LEU A 121 0.12 -8.21 -3.36
N LYS A 122 1.21 -7.48 -3.56
CA LYS A 122 1.84 -7.20 -4.84
C LYS A 122 3.00 -8.16 -5.09
N ASP A 123 3.17 -8.55 -6.35
CA ASP A 123 4.17 -9.48 -6.87
C ASP A 123 4.25 -10.81 -6.09
N PRO A 124 3.12 -11.49 -5.84
CA PRO A 124 3.11 -12.67 -5.00
C PRO A 124 3.85 -13.84 -5.66
N THR A 125 4.60 -14.59 -4.87
CA THR A 125 5.24 -15.85 -5.24
C THR A 125 4.76 -16.94 -4.30
N ILE A 126 4.12 -17.96 -4.87
CA ILE A 126 3.61 -19.14 -4.17
C ILE A 126 4.68 -20.23 -4.23
N ILE A 127 5.03 -20.79 -3.08
CA ILE A 127 6.01 -21.87 -2.94
C ILE A 127 5.31 -23.05 -2.25
N GLN A 128 5.30 -24.19 -2.93
CA GLN A 128 4.82 -25.48 -2.43
C GLN A 128 5.90 -26.54 -2.61
N ALA A 129 5.74 -27.69 -1.94
CA ALA A 129 6.67 -28.80 -2.10
C ALA A 129 6.80 -29.22 -3.58
N GLY A 130 7.96 -28.97 -4.17
CA GLY A 130 8.28 -29.33 -5.56
C GLY A 130 7.84 -28.33 -6.64
N ALA A 131 7.23 -27.19 -6.28
CA ALA A 131 6.83 -26.17 -7.25
C ALA A 131 6.87 -24.74 -6.68
N ALA A 132 7.26 -23.79 -7.52
CA ALA A 132 7.14 -22.36 -7.23
C ALA A 132 6.43 -21.67 -8.41
N LEU A 133 5.43 -20.84 -8.10
CA LEU A 133 4.71 -20.00 -9.06
C LEU A 133 4.95 -18.54 -8.67
N SER A 134 5.63 -17.78 -9.52
CA SER A 134 5.75 -16.33 -9.34
C SER A 134 4.76 -15.60 -10.22
N LEU A 135 4.06 -14.62 -9.66
CA LEU A 135 3.13 -13.76 -10.39
C LEU A 135 3.77 -12.42 -10.80
N SER A 136 5.03 -12.16 -10.43
CA SER A 136 5.72 -10.93 -10.79
C SER A 136 5.94 -10.77 -12.30
N GLU A 137 6.03 -11.89 -13.02
CA GLU A 137 6.14 -11.92 -14.49
C GLU A 137 4.78 -12.09 -15.19
N ASN A 138 3.69 -12.19 -14.42
CA ASN A 138 2.35 -12.42 -14.94
C ASN A 138 1.57 -11.10 -15.04
N LEU A 139 0.53 -11.09 -15.86
CA LEU A 139 -0.36 -9.94 -16.05
C LEU A 139 -1.10 -9.53 -14.76
N LEU A 140 -1.14 -10.41 -13.76
CA LEU A 140 -1.83 -10.21 -12.48
C LEU A 140 -0.82 -10.16 -11.32
N PRO A 141 0.00 -9.11 -11.19
CA PRO A 141 0.99 -8.99 -10.12
C PRO A 141 0.34 -8.63 -8.78
N ILE A 142 -0.94 -8.95 -8.57
CA ILE A 142 -1.64 -8.58 -7.35
C ILE A 142 -2.64 -9.65 -6.92
N MET A 143 -2.74 -9.86 -5.61
CA MET A 143 -3.56 -10.90 -5.01
C MET A 143 -4.24 -10.40 -3.75
N ARG A 144 -5.51 -10.76 -3.57
CA ARG A 144 -6.30 -10.51 -2.38
C ARG A 144 -6.47 -11.80 -1.58
N ILE A 145 -6.16 -11.76 -0.29
CA ILE A 145 -6.14 -12.94 0.58
C ILE A 145 -7.01 -12.66 1.81
N ARG A 146 -7.82 -13.64 2.22
CA ARG A 146 -8.57 -13.54 3.48
C ARG A 146 -7.61 -13.66 4.66
N VAL A 147 -7.68 -12.73 5.61
CA VAL A 147 -6.80 -12.78 6.79
C VAL A 147 -7.02 -14.06 7.59
N SER A 148 -8.26 -14.53 7.70
CA SER A 148 -8.60 -15.80 8.38
C SER A 148 -8.11 -17.07 7.66
N ALA A 149 -7.52 -16.96 6.47
CA ALA A 149 -6.88 -18.07 5.78
C ALA A 149 -5.37 -18.17 6.09
N VAL A 150 -4.81 -17.21 6.82
CA VAL A 150 -3.38 -17.17 7.15
C VAL A 150 -3.15 -17.95 8.45
N ASP A 151 -2.37 -19.02 8.35
CA ASP A 151 -1.99 -19.86 9.50
C ASP A 151 -0.80 -19.29 10.26
N GLY A 152 -0.03 -18.39 9.63
CA GLY A 152 1.03 -17.61 10.26
C GLY A 152 1.76 -16.73 9.24
N TRP A 153 2.59 -15.82 9.73
CA TRP A 153 3.21 -14.79 8.90
C TRP A 153 4.59 -14.37 9.43
N MET A 154 5.39 -13.79 8.55
CA MET A 154 6.65 -13.14 8.90
C MET A 154 6.84 -11.90 8.04
N THR A 155 7.34 -10.83 8.65
CA THR A 155 7.73 -9.62 7.94
C THR A 155 9.14 -9.77 7.38
N GLY A 156 9.31 -9.28 6.17
CA GLY A 156 10.58 -9.09 5.50
C GLY A 156 10.98 -7.62 5.51
N ARG A 157 11.61 -7.17 4.42
CA ARG A 157 12.09 -5.79 4.29
C ARG A 157 10.91 -4.80 4.26
N LEU A 158 10.96 -3.79 5.12
CA LEU A 158 10.06 -2.65 5.09
C LEU A 158 10.59 -1.60 4.09
N MET A 159 9.72 -1.10 3.21
CA MET A 159 10.00 0.05 2.35
C MET A 159 9.00 1.17 2.70
N THR A 160 9.50 2.23 3.33
CA THR A 160 8.72 3.44 3.54
C THR A 160 8.84 4.33 2.31
N MET A 161 7.70 4.72 1.73
CA MET A 161 7.66 5.81 0.75
C MET A 161 7.79 7.12 1.53
N VAL A 162 9.02 7.55 1.81
CA VAL A 162 9.23 8.94 2.25
C VAL A 162 9.00 9.81 1.02
N SER A 163 7.86 10.50 0.97
CA SER A 163 7.71 11.67 0.12
C SER A 163 8.76 12.68 0.58
N ALA A 164 9.87 12.74 -0.14
CA ALA A 164 10.86 13.79 0.02
C ALA A 164 10.19 15.10 -0.41
N ASN A 165 9.50 15.76 0.53
CA ASN A 165 9.24 17.18 0.42
C ASN A 165 10.61 17.86 0.51
N ASN A 166 11.17 18.17 -0.65
CA ASN A 166 12.26 19.14 -0.75
C ASN A 166 11.68 20.49 -0.30
N GLU A 167 11.85 20.79 0.98
CA GLU A 167 11.86 22.17 1.45
C GLU A 167 13.17 22.80 0.94
N GLU A 168 13.08 23.39 -0.26
CA GLU A 168 14.01 24.43 -0.68
C GLU A 168 13.78 25.65 0.22
N ASP A 169 14.41 25.66 1.40
CA ASP A 169 14.60 26.87 2.18
C ASP A 169 15.69 27.72 1.52
N ASP A 170 15.29 28.42 0.47
CA ASP A 170 16.03 29.54 -0.10
C ASP A 170 15.34 30.83 0.37
N GLN A 171 15.83 31.40 1.48
CA GLN A 171 15.49 32.75 1.89
C GLN A 171 16.69 33.47 2.52
N ASN A 172 17.46 34.09 1.62
CA ASN A 172 18.05 35.42 1.72
C ASN A 172 18.13 36.07 3.12
N ASP A 173 19.31 36.05 3.72
CA ASP A 173 19.77 37.12 4.59
C ASP A 173 20.86 37.91 3.87
N ALA A 174 20.42 38.94 3.15
CA ALA A 174 21.27 40.04 2.73
C ALA A 174 21.22 41.10 3.82
N ASP A 175 22.23 41.12 4.70
CA ASP A 175 22.51 42.27 5.54
C ASP A 175 23.96 42.75 5.35
N ASP A 176 23.97 44.03 4.98
CA ASP A 176 25.05 44.94 4.63
C ASP A 176 25.74 45.47 5.91
N ASP A 177 27.04 45.20 6.07
CA ASP A 177 27.94 46.03 6.87
C ASP A 177 29.37 45.88 6.34
N GLY A 178 29.92 47.00 5.87
CA GLY A 178 31.22 47.08 5.23
C GLY A 178 32.39 47.16 6.21
N SER A 179 33.50 46.52 5.84
CA SER A 179 34.81 47.17 5.83
C SER A 179 35.85 46.29 5.13
N GLY A 180 36.80 46.92 4.45
CA GLY A 180 38.11 46.31 4.25
C GLY A 180 38.50 45.94 2.82
N THR A 181 39.06 46.94 2.13
CA THR A 181 40.31 46.83 1.35
C THR A 181 40.40 45.91 0.12
N ILE A 182 40.42 46.57 -1.03
CA ILE A 182 41.23 46.36 -2.25
C ILE A 182 42.34 45.29 -2.10
N PHE A 183 42.30 44.22 -2.91
CA PHE A 183 43.51 43.64 -3.51
C PHE A 183 43.21 42.88 -4.81
N THR A 184 44.10 43.08 -5.78
CA THR A 184 44.13 42.78 -7.22
C THR A 184 44.03 41.30 -7.64
N ARG A 185 43.30 41.02 -8.74
CA ARG A 185 43.55 39.91 -9.71
C ARG A 185 44.86 40.17 -10.50
N PRO A 186 45.48 39.24 -11.27
CA PRO A 186 45.00 37.91 -11.75
C PRO A 186 46.07 36.77 -11.72
N GLY A 187 45.70 35.55 -12.10
CA GLY A 187 46.67 34.48 -12.36
C GLY A 187 46.08 33.20 -12.93
N ARG A 188 45.86 33.18 -14.25
CA ARG A 188 45.60 31.99 -15.08
C ARG A 188 46.94 31.44 -15.54
N ILE A 189 47.29 30.19 -15.22
CA ILE A 189 48.36 29.47 -15.93
C ILE A 189 47.94 27.99 -16.10
N GLN A 190 47.83 27.63 -17.38
CA GLN A 190 47.92 26.33 -18.08
C GLN A 190 47.37 25.06 -17.42
#